data_AF-A0A3C2C3T8-F1
#
_entry.id   AF-A0A3C2C3T8-F1
#
_cell.length_a   1.000
_cell.length_b   1.000
_cell.length_c   1.000
_cell.angle_alpha   90.00
_cell.angle_beta   90.00
_cell.angle_gamma   90.00
#
_symmetry.space_group_name_H-M   'P 1'
#
loop_
_entity.id
_entity.type
_entity.pdbx_description
1 polymer ?
#
loop_
_entity_poly.entity_id
_entity_poly.type
_entity_poly.pdbx_seq_one_letter_code
_entity_poly.pdbx_strand_id
1 'polypeptide(L)'
;MNLLRIFYHSAEKQEFNIYNLEFHPEMIKILGELGIIEISGDCITPEQLQRIYKLMRLKNCLGANLSGAAIILDLLDRIEELQEEIERLKRTR
;
A
#
# COMPACT_ATOMS: atom_id res chain seq x y z
N MET A 1 8.88 9.48 -22.69
CA MET A 1 7.45 9.79 -22.83
C MET A 1 6.79 9.43 -21.51
N ASN A 2 6.60 10.42 -20.62
CA ASN A 2 5.99 10.15 -19.31
C ASN A 2 4.47 10.25 -19.45
N LEU A 3 3.78 9.12 -19.33
CA LEU A 3 2.32 9.10 -19.21
C LEU A 3 1.94 9.50 -17.77
N LEU A 4 1.51 10.75 -17.60
CA LEU A 4 0.78 11.17 -16.40
C LEU A 4 -0.65 10.65 -16.52
N ARG A 5 -0.94 9.55 -15.81
CA ARG A 5 -2.29 8.98 -15.73
C ARG A 5 -3.05 9.72 -14.63
N ILE A 6 -3.89 10.67 -15.04
CA ILE A 6 -4.78 11.42 -14.15
C ILE A 6 -6.01 10.55 -13.88
N PHE A 7 -6.27 10.21 -12.62
CA PHE A 7 -7.43 9.42 -12.20
C PHE A 7 -8.52 10.35 -11.65
N TYR A 8 -9.72 10.26 -12.24
CA TYR A 8 -10.91 11.01 -11.83
C TYR A 8 -11.51 10.41 -10.55
N HIS A 9 -11.87 11.30 -9.62
CA HIS A 9 -12.64 10.98 -8.42
C HIS A 9 -14.14 10.98 -8.77
N SER A 10 -14.72 9.79 -8.94
CA SER A 10 -16.18 9.58 -8.98
C SER A 10 -16.54 8.64 -7.83
N ALA A 11 -17.70 8.86 -7.20
CA ALA A 11 -18.15 8.25 -5.94
C ALA A 11 -18.43 6.73 -5.99
N GLU A 12 -17.98 6.02 -7.02
CA GLU A 12 -17.88 4.56 -7.01
C GLU A 12 -16.56 4.17 -6.34
N LYS A 13 -16.57 3.15 -5.48
CA LYS A 13 -15.33 2.56 -4.97
C LYS A 13 -14.53 2.08 -6.18
N GLN A 14 -13.55 2.88 -6.60
CA GLN A 14 -12.69 2.55 -7.72
C GLN A 14 -11.96 1.27 -7.34
N GLU A 15 -12.00 0.27 -8.20
CA GLU A 15 -11.28 -0.99 -8.00
C GLU A 15 -10.40 -1.24 -9.21
N PHE A 16 -9.20 -1.76 -8.97
CA PHE A 16 -8.23 -2.06 -10.01
C PHE A 16 -8.03 -3.56 -10.14
N ASN A 17 -8.25 -4.08 -11.34
CA ASN A 17 -7.95 -5.47 -11.63
C ASN A 17 -6.42 -5.69 -11.63
N ILE A 18 -5.97 -6.71 -10.90
CA ILE A 18 -4.53 -6.99 -10.69
C ILE A 18 -3.77 -7.33 -11.96
N TYR A 19 -4.44 -7.83 -13.01
CA TYR A 19 -3.82 -8.17 -14.30
C TYR A 19 -3.55 -6.93 -15.17
N ASN A 20 -4.13 -5.77 -14.83
CA ASN A 20 -4.00 -4.52 -15.57
C ASN A 20 -3.04 -3.51 -14.90
N LEU A 21 -2.32 -3.94 -13.87
CA LEU A 21 -1.37 -3.12 -13.12
C LEU A 21 0.06 -3.25 -13.69
N GLU A 22 0.94 -2.33 -13.30
CA GLU A 22 2.36 -2.36 -13.69
C GLU A 22 3.18 -3.45 -12.98
N PHE A 23 2.57 -4.10 -11.98
CA PHE A 23 3.17 -5.14 -11.19
C PHE A 23 2.79 -6.52 -11.73
N HIS A 24 3.71 -7.49 -11.63
CA HIS A 24 3.40 -8.86 -12.01
C HIS A 24 2.27 -9.41 -11.12
N PRO A 25 1.19 -10.00 -11.68
CA PRO A 25 0.02 -10.45 -10.91
C PRO A 25 0.38 -11.43 -9.79
N GLU A 26 1.34 -12.32 -10.06
CA GLU A 26 1.83 -13.28 -9.05
C GLU A 26 2.46 -12.61 -7.84
N MET A 27 3.19 -11.50 -8.04
CA MET A 27 3.74 -10.74 -6.93
C MET A 27 2.61 -10.15 -6.08
N ILE A 28 1.58 -9.60 -6.71
CA ILE A 28 0.42 -9.04 -6.00
C ILE A 28 -0.29 -10.14 -5.20
N LYS A 29 -0.49 -11.33 -5.79
CA LYS A 29 -1.08 -12.48 -5.09
C LYS A 29 -0.27 -12.89 -3.86
N ILE A 30 1.06 -12.98 -3.98
CA ILE A 30 1.95 -13.26 -2.85
C ILE A 30 1.79 -12.19 -1.75
N LEU A 31 1.66 -10.91 -2.10
CA LEU A 31 1.40 -9.87 -1.11
C LEU A 31 0.05 -10.05 -0.41
N GLY A 32 -0.97 -10.51 -1.14
CA GLY A 32 -2.27 -10.86 -0.58
C GLY A 32 -2.20 -12.06 0.38
N GLU A 33 -1.50 -13.12 -0.01
CA GLU A 33 -1.28 -14.32 0.82
C GLU A 33 -0.51 -14.01 2.10
N LEU A 34 0.44 -13.07 2.04
CA LEU A 34 1.19 -12.58 3.20
C LEU A 34 0.37 -11.62 4.08
N GLY A 35 -0.87 -11.28 3.69
CA GLY A 35 -1.73 -10.34 4.42
C GLY A 35 -1.27 -8.88 4.33
N ILE A 36 -0.34 -8.57 3.43
CA ILE A 36 0.20 -7.22 3.26
C ILE A 36 -0.82 -6.32 2.57
N ILE A 37 -1.61 -6.90 1.66
CA ILE A 37 -2.70 -6.21 0.97
C ILE A 37 -3.96 -7.08 0.99
N GLU A 38 -5.10 -6.45 0.79
CA GLU A 38 -6.38 -7.14 0.59
C GLU A 38 -6.70 -7.22 -0.91
N ILE A 39 -7.10 -8.41 -1.36
CA ILE A 39 -7.53 -8.67 -2.74
C ILE A 39 -8.95 -9.24 -2.68
N SER A 40 -9.89 -8.55 -3.33
CA SER A 40 -11.28 -8.95 -3.45
C SER A 40 -11.51 -9.55 -4.85
N GLY A 41 -11.53 -10.88 -4.94
CA GLY A 41 -11.52 -11.56 -6.23
C GLY A 41 -10.19 -11.33 -6.96
N ASP A 42 -10.23 -10.61 -8.08
CA ASP A 42 -9.04 -10.18 -8.82
C ASP A 42 -8.84 -8.65 -8.77
N CYS A 43 -9.49 -7.97 -7.82
CA CYS A 43 -9.49 -6.52 -7.69
C CYS A 43 -8.86 -6.05 -6.37
N ILE A 44 -8.23 -4.88 -6.41
CA ILE A 44 -7.69 -4.18 -5.25
C ILE A 44 -8.20 -2.73 -5.22
N THR A 45 -8.28 -2.13 -4.04
CA THR A 45 -8.66 -0.72 -3.89
C THR A 45 -7.48 0.23 -4.13
N PRO A 46 -7.70 1.54 -4.31
CA PRO A 46 -6.64 2.54 -4.44
C PRO A 46 -5.70 2.56 -3.24
N GLU A 47 -6.22 2.33 -2.04
CA GLU A 47 -5.44 2.27 -0.80
C GLU A 47 -4.48 1.07 -0.82
N GLN A 48 -4.96 -0.08 -1.26
CA GLN A 48 -4.14 -1.29 -1.42
C GLN A 48 -3.08 -1.08 -2.49
N LEU A 49 -3.42 -0.44 -3.62
CA LEU A 49 -2.46 -0.11 -4.66
C LEU A 49 -1.37 0.85 -4.14
N GLN A 50 -1.74 1.90 -3.39
CA GLN A 50 -0.78 2.80 -2.75
C GLN A 50 0.14 2.05 -1.76
N ARG A 51 -0.38 1.07 -1.03
CA ARG A 51 0.40 0.21 -0.13
C ARG A 51 1.48 -0.57 -0.89
N ILE A 52 1.16 -1.11 -2.08
CA ILE A 52 2.14 -1.78 -2.96
C ILE A 52 3.24 -0.79 -3.39
N TYR A 53 2.89 0.43 -3.80
CA TYR A 53 3.88 1.44 -4.18
C TYR A 53 4.82 1.81 -3.01
N LYS A 54 4.27 2.01 -1.81
CA LYS A 54 5.07 2.28 -0.59
C LYS A 54 6.03 1.12 -0.32
N LEU A 55 5.55 -0.12 -0.39
CA LEU A 55 6.37 -1.33 -0.21
C LEU A 55 7.53 -1.39 -1.20
N MET A 56 7.24 -1.20 -2.49
CA MET A 56 8.25 -1.23 -3.55
C MET A 56 9.28 -0.12 -3.39
N ARG A 57 8.85 1.07 -2.97
CA ARG A 57 9.76 2.18 -2.64
C ARG A 57 10.67 1.82 -1.46
N LEU A 58 10.12 1.29 -0.38
CA LEU A 58 10.90 0.86 0.80
C LEU A 58 11.94 -0.20 0.43
N LYS A 59 11.50 -1.24 -0.29
CA LYS A 59 12.37 -2.31 -0.81
C LYS A 59 13.54 -1.73 -1.60
N ASN A 60 13.28 -0.81 -2.51
CA ASN A 60 14.30 -0.24 -3.40
C ASN A 60 15.22 0.78 -2.69
N CYS A 61 14.68 1.60 -1.79
CA CYS A 61 15.46 2.60 -1.06
C CYS A 61 16.35 2.01 0.03
N LEU A 62 15.89 0.96 0.70
CA LEU A 62 16.61 0.35 1.84
C LEU A 62 17.42 -0.88 1.44
N GLY A 63 17.31 -1.35 0.20
CA GLY A 63 17.92 -2.61 -0.23
C GLY A 63 17.35 -3.84 0.49
N ALA A 64 16.19 -3.71 1.11
CA ALA A 64 15.51 -4.81 1.79
C ALA A 64 14.95 -5.80 0.77
N ASN A 65 14.79 -7.06 1.19
CA ASN A 65 13.98 -8.01 0.44
C ASN A 65 12.47 -7.69 0.62
N LEU A 66 11.60 -8.34 -0.15
CA LEU A 66 10.17 -8.05 -0.14
C LEU A 66 9.54 -8.24 1.25
N SER A 67 9.87 -9.34 1.93
CA SER A 67 9.38 -9.63 3.29
C SER A 67 9.87 -8.62 4.32
N GLY A 68 11.13 -8.20 4.24
CA GLY A 68 11.70 -7.18 5.11
C GLY A 68 11.05 -5.83 4.88
N ALA A 69 10.82 -5.44 3.62
CA ALA A 69 10.10 -4.22 3.29
C ALA A 69 8.65 -4.25 3.81
N ALA A 70 8.00 -5.42 3.84
CA ALA A 70 6.66 -5.59 4.37
C ALA A 70 6.61 -5.37 5.88
N ILE A 71 7.52 -6.00 6.63
CA ILE A 71 7.65 -5.78 8.07
C ILE A 71 7.91 -4.30 8.37
N ILE A 72 8.78 -3.65 7.60
CA ILE A 72 9.07 -2.23 7.79
C ILE A 72 7.83 -1.38 7.51
N LEU A 73 7.03 -1.72 6.51
CA LEU A 73 5.79 -1.01 6.20
C LEU A 73 4.80 -1.09 7.37
N ASP A 74 4.58 -2.28 7.94
CA ASP A 74 3.68 -2.46 9.10
C ASP A 74 4.19 -1.70 10.34
N LEU A 75 5.51 -1.68 10.55
CA LEU A 75 6.12 -0.91 11.63
C LEU A 75 5.92 0.61 11.45
N LEU A 76 6.01 1.11 10.21
CA LEU A 76 5.76 2.52 9.92
C LEU A 76 4.30 2.89 10.18
N ASP A 77 3.35 2.06 9.76
CA ASP A 77 1.93 2.28 10.06
C ASP A 77 1.70 2.33 11.58
N ARG A 78 2.32 1.41 12.32
CA ARG A 78 2.22 1.39 13.79
C ARG A 78 2.81 2.63 14.44
N ILE A 79 3.91 3.16 13.89
CA ILE A 79 4.51 4.42 14.37
C ILE A 79 3.58 5.60 14.09
N GLU A 80 2.97 5.66 12.90
CA GLU A 80 2.00 6.70 12.55
C GLU A 80 0.80 6.69 13.52
N GLU A 81 0.21 5.52 13.80
CA GLU A 81 -0.86 5.36 14.79
C GLU A 81 -0.47 5.87 16.18
N LEU A 82 0.72 5.49 16.65
CA LEU A 82 1.22 5.91 17.97
C LEU A 82 1.49 7.42 18.03
N GLN A 83 1.98 8.01 16.94
CA GLN A 83 2.19 9.44 16.84
C GLN A 83 0.84 10.20 16.90
N GLU A 84 -0.17 9.73 16.18
CA GLU A 84 -1.52 10.30 16.25
C GLU A 84 -2.10 10.23 17.67
N GLU A 85 -1.94 9.09 18.36
CA GLU A 85 -2.41 8.94 19.74
C GLU A 85 -1.73 9.95 20.68
N ILE A 86 -0.40 10.09 20.58
CA ILE A 86 0.37 11.07 21.35
C ILE A 86 -0.13 12.49 21.07
N GLU A 87 -0.40 12.85 19.81
CA GLU A 87 -0.91 14.17 19.46
C GLU A 87 -2.30 14.42 20.04
N ARG A 88 -3.20 13.42 19.99
CA ARG A 88 -4.54 13.52 20.59
C ARG A 88 -4.45 13.77 22.09
N LEU A 89 -3.61 13.01 22.81
CA LEU A 89 -3.41 13.17 24.25
C LEU A 89 -2.82 14.54 24.61
N LYS A 90 -1.89 15.06 23.80
CA LYS A 90 -1.33 16.41 24.00
C LYS A 90 -2.36 17.52 23.80
N ARG A 91 -3.34 17.35 22.91
CA ARG A 91 -4.40 18.35 22.67
C ARG A 91 -5.47 18.40 23.77
N THR A 92 -5.61 17.33 24.56
CA THR A 92 -6.58 17.27 25.67
C THR A 92 -6.04 17.84 26.98
N ARG A 93 -4.75 18.19 27.03
CA ARG A 93 -4.07 18.75 28.22
C ARG A 93 -3.78 20.23 28.05
#